data_AF-A0A370WW69-F1
#
_entry.id   AF-A0A370WW69-F1
#
_cell.length_a   1.000
_cell.length_b   1.000
_cell.length_c   1.000
_cell.angle_alpha   90.00
_cell.angle_beta   90.00
_cell.angle_gamma   90.00
#
_symmetry.space_group_name_H-M   'P 1'
#
loop_
_entity.id
_entity.type
_entity.pdbx_description
1 polymer ?
#
loop_
_entity_poly.entity_id
_entity_poly.type
_entity_poly.pdbx_seq_one_letter_code
_entity_poly.pdbx_strand_id
1 'polypeptide(L)'
;MELANKAALFRQAPTTRLGCLALGLLLAGCGHATRKVTLPPPPPPKPVAATGISPCDAYLDSYLACHRAAEIYTPDTLQAHYQAIRTGLLQDANDPRTRPYLANRCMGLQAQLSAALKGRSCNTQTASGNAKSANKP
;
A
#
# COMPACT_ATOMS: atom_id res chain seq x y z
N MET A 1 -20.64 9.34 54.46
CA MET A 1 -19.92 9.76 53.25
C MET A 1 -20.21 8.73 52.17
N GLU A 2 -21.32 8.90 51.45
CA GLU A 2 -21.61 8.10 50.24
C GLU A 2 -22.57 8.94 49.40
N LEU A 3 -22.12 9.40 48.23
CA LEU A 3 -22.95 10.19 47.31
C LEU A 3 -22.75 9.72 45.88
N ALA A 4 -23.79 9.03 45.41
CA ALA A 4 -24.45 9.14 44.10
C ALA A 4 -23.57 8.89 42.86
N ASN A 5 -23.62 7.73 42.20
CA ASN A 5 -24.73 7.12 41.43
C ASN A 5 -25.42 8.04 40.41
N LYS A 6 -24.87 7.99 39.19
CA LYS A 6 -25.42 8.17 37.83
C LYS A 6 -26.72 8.99 37.69
N ALA A 7 -26.52 10.25 37.30
CA ALA A 7 -27.48 11.12 36.60
C ALA A 7 -27.88 10.48 35.24
N ALA A 8 -29.17 10.31 35.00
CA ALA A 8 -30.06 11.24 34.28
C ALA A 8 -29.92 11.11 32.74
N LEU A 9 -30.86 10.46 32.06
CA LEU A 9 -32.17 10.95 31.60
C LEU A 9 -32.10 11.55 30.17
N PHE A 10 -32.86 10.90 29.29
CA PHE A 10 -33.71 11.50 28.25
C PHE A 10 -33.09 12.35 27.10
N ARG A 11 -33.08 11.70 25.93
CA ARG A 11 -33.99 12.00 24.79
C ARG A 11 -33.99 13.45 24.30
N GLN A 12 -33.27 13.75 23.21
CA GLN A 12 -33.59 14.90 22.35
C GLN A 12 -33.28 14.63 20.87
N ALA A 13 -34.33 14.75 20.06
CA ALA A 13 -34.34 15.05 18.63
C ALA A 13 -35.47 16.07 18.41
N PRO A 14 -35.65 16.64 17.21
CA PRO A 14 -34.81 17.58 16.47
C PRO A 14 -35.45 19.00 16.46
N THR A 15 -34.66 20.06 16.32
CA THR A 15 -35.20 21.43 16.11
C THR A 15 -34.78 22.00 14.76
N THR A 16 -35.76 22.09 13.88
CA THR A 16 -35.83 22.93 12.68
C THR A 16 -36.03 24.40 13.07
N ARG A 17 -35.31 25.34 12.45
CA ARG A 17 -35.73 26.73 12.04
C ARG A 17 -34.51 27.41 11.39
N LEU A 18 -34.43 27.52 10.06
CA LEU A 18 -35.06 28.53 9.20
C LEU A 18 -34.46 29.95 9.37
N GLY A 19 -33.59 30.35 8.43
CA GLY A 19 -33.43 31.74 8.00
C GLY A 19 -32.03 32.36 8.05
N CYS A 20 -31.28 32.31 6.93
CA CYS A 20 -30.43 33.40 6.45
C CYS A 20 -30.12 33.18 4.95
N LEU A 21 -30.96 33.76 4.09
CA LEU A 21 -30.69 33.98 2.67
C LEU A 21 -29.85 35.26 2.54
N ALA A 22 -28.60 35.16 2.07
CA ALA A 22 -27.92 36.23 1.32
C ALA A 22 -26.63 35.70 0.67
N LEU A 23 -26.75 35.37 -0.61
CA LEU A 23 -25.89 35.86 -1.69
C LEU A 23 -24.35 35.79 -1.51
N GLY A 24 -23.79 34.67 -1.94
CA GLY A 24 -22.37 34.50 -2.24
C GLY A 24 -22.19 33.62 -3.47
N LEU A 25 -22.64 34.11 -4.63
CA LEU A 25 -22.35 33.54 -5.93
C LEU A 25 -20.86 33.79 -6.26
N LEU A 26 -20.24 32.81 -6.95
CA LEU A 26 -18.95 32.84 -7.65
C LEU A 26 -17.71 32.43 -6.83
N LEU A 27 -17.37 31.14 -6.89
CA LEU A 27 -16.02 30.67 -7.23
C LEU A 27 -16.07 29.21 -7.69
N ALA A 28 -16.06 29.05 -9.02
CA ALA A 28 -15.49 27.95 -9.79
C ALA A 28 -15.54 26.55 -9.14
N GLY A 29 -16.61 25.81 -9.45
CA GLY A 29 -16.53 24.36 -9.43
C GLY A 29 -15.46 23.92 -10.43
N CYS A 30 -14.29 23.50 -9.94
CA CYS A 30 -13.42 22.59 -10.68
C CYS A 30 -14.20 21.29 -10.84
N GLY A 31 -15.05 21.24 -11.87
CA GLY A 31 -15.55 20.02 -12.43
C GLY A 31 -14.35 19.25 -12.95
N HIS A 32 -13.72 18.47 -12.07
CA HIS A 32 -12.90 17.37 -12.50
C HIS A 32 -13.84 16.45 -13.26
N ALA A 33 -13.88 16.64 -14.58
CA ALA A 33 -14.32 15.63 -15.51
C ALA A 33 -13.39 14.45 -15.31
N THR A 34 -13.68 13.65 -14.27
CA THR A 34 -13.18 12.31 -14.14
C THR A 34 -13.80 11.58 -15.31
N ARG A 35 -13.07 11.58 -16.44
CA ARG A 35 -13.31 10.62 -17.49
C ARG A 35 -13.21 9.28 -16.77
N LYS A 36 -14.35 8.65 -16.46
CA LYS A 36 -14.38 7.24 -16.12
C LYS A 36 -13.84 6.57 -17.36
N VAL A 37 -12.53 6.33 -17.37
CA VAL A 37 -11.94 5.36 -18.27
C VAL A 37 -12.52 4.04 -17.78
N THR A 38 -13.68 3.67 -18.32
CA THR A 38 -14.17 2.31 -18.22
C THR A 38 -13.23 1.49 -19.08
N LEU A 39 -12.12 1.10 -18.46
CA LEU A 39 -11.29 0.02 -18.97
C LEU A 39 -12.22 -1.21 -19.06
N PRO A 40 -12.18 -1.99 -20.15
CA PRO A 40 -12.82 -3.29 -20.16
C PRO A 40 -12.36 -4.06 -18.91
N PRO A 41 -13.25 -4.86 -18.29
CA PRO A 41 -12.85 -5.67 -17.15
C PRO A 41 -11.59 -6.45 -17.56
N PRO A 42 -10.52 -6.44 -16.74
CA PRO A 42 -9.36 -7.26 -17.05
C PRO A 42 -9.86 -8.70 -17.26
N PRO A 43 -9.31 -9.43 -18.25
CA PRO A 43 -9.65 -10.82 -18.41
C PRO A 43 -9.46 -11.51 -17.04
N PRO A 44 -10.37 -12.42 -16.64
CA PRO A 44 -10.23 -13.12 -15.37
C PRO A 44 -8.81 -13.68 -15.31
N PRO A 45 -8.07 -13.43 -14.22
CA PRO A 45 -6.71 -13.94 -14.10
C PRO A 45 -6.78 -15.44 -14.37
N LYS A 46 -6.13 -15.89 -15.45
CA LYS A 46 -6.01 -17.33 -15.70
C LYS A 46 -5.37 -17.91 -14.43
N PRO A 47 -6.04 -18.85 -13.75
CA PRO A 47 -5.45 -19.46 -12.57
C PRO A 47 -4.31 -20.36 -13.03
N VAL A 48 -3.13 -19.79 -13.20
CA VAL A 48 -1.92 -20.57 -13.02
C VAL A 48 -1.84 -20.84 -11.54
N ALA A 49 -2.06 -22.09 -11.15
CA ALA A 49 -1.73 -22.58 -9.83
C ALA A 49 -0.20 -22.61 -9.70
N ALA A 50 0.45 -21.45 -9.81
CA ALA A 50 1.84 -21.27 -9.44
C ALA A 50 1.87 -21.43 -7.92
N THR A 51 2.21 -22.62 -7.45
CA THR A 51 2.58 -22.86 -6.06
C THR A 51 3.92 -22.16 -5.82
N GLY A 52 3.97 -21.27 -4.82
CA GLY A 52 5.16 -20.50 -4.48
C GLY A 52 4.97 -18.99 -4.56
N ILE A 53 6.05 -18.25 -4.38
CA ILE A 53 6.06 -16.79 -4.18
C ILE A 53 6.51 -16.00 -5.41
N SER A 54 6.53 -16.60 -6.59
CA SER A 54 7.01 -15.92 -7.82
C SER A 54 6.34 -14.55 -8.09
N PRO A 55 5.03 -14.35 -7.83
CA PRO A 55 4.40 -13.03 -7.94
C PRO A 55 5.00 -11.95 -7.03
N CYS A 56 5.81 -12.33 -6.05
CA CYS A 56 6.42 -11.46 -5.05
C CYS A 56 7.93 -11.28 -5.25
N ASP A 57 8.54 -11.92 -6.26
CA ASP A 57 9.99 -11.88 -6.48
C ASP A 57 10.51 -10.45 -6.69
N ALA A 58 9.80 -9.62 -7.48
CA ALA A 58 10.18 -8.22 -7.70
C ALA A 58 10.21 -7.39 -6.39
N TYR A 59 9.29 -7.68 -5.47
CA TYR A 59 9.27 -7.05 -4.16
C TYR A 59 10.42 -7.55 -3.27
N LEU A 60 10.66 -8.86 -3.25
CA LEU A 60 11.73 -9.45 -2.44
C LEU A 60 13.13 -9.07 -2.93
N ASP A 61 13.32 -8.95 -4.25
CA ASP A 61 14.59 -8.51 -4.87
C ASP A 61 14.95 -7.08 -4.44
N SER A 62 13.95 -6.19 -4.45
CA SER A 62 14.15 -4.79 -4.09
C SER A 62 14.13 -4.54 -2.57
N TYR A 63 13.56 -5.44 -1.76
CA TYR A 63 13.30 -5.24 -0.33
C TYR A 63 14.52 -4.74 0.45
N LEU A 64 15.64 -5.48 0.41
CA LEU A 64 16.80 -5.16 1.25
C LEU A 64 17.42 -3.81 0.86
N ALA A 65 17.59 -3.55 -0.45
CA ALA A 65 18.17 -2.30 -0.93
C ALA A 65 17.26 -1.10 -0.61
N CYS A 66 15.95 -1.23 -0.87
CA CYS A 66 14.99 -0.16 -0.62
C CYS A 66 14.85 0.14 0.87
N HIS A 67 14.75 -0.88 1.74
CA HIS A 67 14.61 -0.64 3.17
C HIS A 67 15.89 -0.07 3.81
N ARG A 68 17.08 -0.39 3.29
CA ARG A 68 18.33 0.31 3.67
C ARG A 68 18.28 1.79 3.28
N ALA A 69 17.91 2.10 2.03
CA ALA A 69 17.81 3.48 1.56
C ALA A 69 16.71 4.28 2.28
N ALA A 70 15.66 3.60 2.75
CA ALA A 70 14.59 4.20 3.52
C ALA A 70 14.98 4.48 4.99
N GLU A 71 16.04 3.82 5.50
CA GLU A 71 16.49 3.88 6.90
C GLU A 71 15.36 3.54 7.91
N ILE A 72 14.44 2.64 7.51
CA ILE A 72 13.31 2.21 8.34
C ILE A 72 13.74 1.15 9.36
N TYR A 73 14.65 0.26 8.96
CA TYR A 73 15.19 -0.80 9.79
C TYR A 73 16.68 -0.60 10.01
N THR A 74 17.17 -0.99 11.18
CA THR A 74 18.61 -1.11 11.40
C THR A 74 19.17 -2.26 10.58
N PRO A 75 20.47 -2.23 10.21
CA PRO A 75 21.09 -3.32 9.45
C PRO A 75 20.90 -4.70 10.09
N ASP A 76 20.98 -4.78 11.42
CA ASP A 76 20.85 -6.02 12.19
C ASP A 76 19.42 -6.59 12.17
N THR A 77 18.40 -5.73 12.14
CA THR A 77 16.99 -6.15 12.15
C THR A 77 16.44 -6.40 10.75
N LEU A 78 17.01 -5.74 9.74
CA LEU A 78 16.53 -5.79 8.37
C LEU A 78 16.49 -7.22 7.82
N GLN A 79 17.55 -8.00 8.05
CA GLN A 79 17.63 -9.38 7.55
C GLN A 79 16.57 -10.27 8.20
N ALA A 80 16.35 -10.13 9.51
CA ALA A 80 15.32 -10.87 10.23
C ALA A 80 13.91 -10.52 9.72
N HIS A 81 13.64 -9.23 9.49
CA HIS A 81 12.38 -8.76 8.92
C HIS A 81 12.13 -9.30 7.51
N TYR A 82 13.16 -9.31 6.66
CA TYR A 82 13.08 -9.89 5.33
C TYR A 82 12.68 -11.38 5.39
N GLN A 83 13.32 -12.16 6.27
CA GLN A 83 13.01 -13.59 6.40
C GLN A 83 11.58 -13.82 6.93
N ALA A 84 11.12 -13.01 7.88
CA ALA A 84 9.76 -13.09 8.40
C ALA A 84 8.72 -12.81 7.30
N ILE A 85 8.94 -11.76 6.49
CA ILE A 85 8.08 -11.42 5.34
C ILE A 85 8.09 -12.54 4.31
N ARG A 86 9.28 -13.04 3.92
CA ARG A 86 9.40 -14.14 2.95
C ARG A 86 8.67 -15.40 3.42
N THR A 87 8.78 -15.73 4.70
CA THR A 87 8.09 -16.87 5.32
C THR A 87 6.57 -16.68 5.28
N GLY A 88 6.07 -15.50 5.64
CA GLY A 88 4.64 -15.19 5.56
C GLY A 88 4.08 -15.28 4.13
N LEU A 89 4.83 -14.80 3.14
CA LEU A 89 4.45 -14.94 1.72
C LEU A 89 4.44 -16.41 1.26
N LEU A 90 5.37 -17.23 1.74
CA LEU A 90 5.36 -18.67 1.46
C LEU A 90 4.15 -19.37 2.09
N GLN A 91 3.76 -18.97 3.31
CA GLN A 91 2.53 -19.47 3.95
C GLN A 91 1.30 -19.06 3.14
N ASP A 92 1.19 -17.79 2.74
CA ASP A 92 0.10 -17.28 1.90
C ASP A 92 0.02 -17.99 0.54
N ALA A 93 1.17 -18.39 -0.02
CA ALA A 93 1.24 -19.15 -1.27
C ALA A 93 0.78 -20.61 -1.11
N ASN A 94 0.89 -21.18 0.09
CA ASN A 94 0.52 -22.56 0.39
C ASN A 94 -0.94 -22.70 0.86
N ASP A 95 -1.55 -21.66 1.45
CA ASP A 95 -2.98 -21.68 1.81
C ASP A 95 -3.86 -21.48 0.55
N PRO A 96 -4.72 -22.45 0.19
CA PRO A 96 -5.56 -22.38 -1.00
C PRO A 96 -6.57 -21.22 -0.99
N ARG A 97 -6.90 -20.67 0.18
CA ARG A 97 -7.84 -19.54 0.34
C ARG A 97 -7.16 -18.20 0.07
N THR A 98 -5.88 -18.06 0.39
CA THR A 98 -5.11 -16.82 0.22
C THR A 98 -4.38 -16.77 -1.11
N ARG A 99 -3.92 -17.92 -1.62
CA ARG A 99 -3.14 -18.03 -2.86
C ARG A 99 -3.72 -17.25 -4.05
N PRO A 100 -5.05 -17.22 -4.31
CA PRO A 100 -5.60 -16.44 -5.42
C PRO A 100 -5.35 -14.93 -5.34
N TYR A 101 -5.10 -14.41 -4.13
CA TYR A 101 -4.92 -12.98 -3.85
C TYR A 101 -3.45 -12.58 -3.70
N LEU A 102 -2.51 -13.54 -3.72
CA LEU A 102 -1.09 -13.32 -3.43
C LEU A 102 -0.47 -12.29 -4.39
N ALA A 103 -0.80 -12.35 -5.67
CA ALA A 103 -0.31 -11.41 -6.67
C ALA A 103 -0.69 -9.95 -6.33
N ASN A 104 -1.96 -9.70 -6.03
CA ASN A 104 -2.44 -8.37 -5.66
C ASN A 104 -1.81 -7.88 -4.34
N ARG A 105 -1.63 -8.79 -3.37
CA ARG A 105 -0.93 -8.46 -2.12
C ARG A 105 0.49 -7.99 -2.38
N CYS A 106 1.24 -8.70 -3.23
CA CYS A 106 2.63 -8.36 -3.53
C CYS A 106 2.77 -7.08 -4.37
N MET A 107 1.81 -6.79 -5.27
CA MET A 107 1.70 -5.48 -5.90
C MET A 107 1.48 -4.36 -4.87
N GLY A 108 0.61 -4.59 -3.88
CA GLY A 108 0.37 -3.63 -2.80
C GLY A 108 1.62 -3.36 -1.95
N LEU A 109 2.38 -4.41 -1.60
CA LEU A 109 3.63 -4.29 -0.87
C LEU A 109 4.67 -3.48 -1.65
N GLN A 110 4.80 -3.71 -2.96
CA GLN A 110 5.71 -2.93 -3.81
C GLN A 110 5.33 -1.45 -3.86
N ALA A 111 4.03 -1.15 -3.97
CA ALA A 111 3.53 0.22 -3.97
C ALA A 111 3.80 0.93 -2.63
N GLN A 112 3.58 0.24 -1.50
CA GLN A 112 3.88 0.76 -0.17
C GLN A 112 5.38 1.03 0.01
N LEU A 113 6.24 0.12 -0.45
CA LEU A 113 7.68 0.30 -0.41
C LEU A 113 8.11 1.53 -1.23
N SER A 114 7.58 1.66 -2.44
CA SER A 114 7.84 2.80 -3.33
C SER A 114 7.43 4.14 -2.72
N ALA A 115 6.26 4.17 -2.06
CA ALA A 115 5.78 5.37 -1.37
C ALA A 115 6.66 5.73 -0.16
N ALA A 116 7.13 4.73 0.60
CA ALA A 116 7.96 4.94 1.78
C ALA A 116 9.35 5.51 1.45
N LEU A 117 9.86 5.24 0.25
CA LEU A 117 11.15 5.76 -0.22
C LEU A 117 11.17 7.28 -0.41
N LYS A 118 10.01 7.93 -0.58
CA LYS A 118 9.90 9.40 -0.72
C LYS A 118 10.86 9.98 -1.77
N GLY A 119 11.02 9.31 -2.91
CA GLY A 119 11.89 9.73 -4.01
C GLY A 119 13.35 9.26 -3.91
N ARG A 120 13.74 8.53 -2.86
CA ARG A 120 15.06 7.86 -2.80
C ARG A 120 15.10 6.66 -3.71
N SER A 121 16.23 6.44 -4.37
CA SER A 121 16.48 5.20 -5.12
C SER A 121 16.86 4.07 -4.16
N CYS A 122 16.31 2.89 -4.41
CA CYS A 122 16.84 1.66 -3.84
C CYS A 122 18.16 1.39 -4.54
N ASN A 123 19.30 1.76 -3.97
CA ASN A 123 20.56 1.56 -4.66
C ASN A 123 20.84 0.04 -4.81
N THR A 124 20.46 -0.55 -5.95
CA THR A 124 20.70 -1.95 -6.34
C THR A 124 22.10 -2.16 -6.93
N GLN A 125 22.98 -1.19 -6.74
CA GLN A 125 24.34 -1.15 -7.28
C GLN A 125 25.25 -2.07 -6.48
N THR A 126 24.97 -3.38 -6.50
CA THR A 126 25.84 -4.51 -6.14
C THR A 126 25.15 -5.89 -6.32
N ALA A 127 24.08 -6.00 -7.11
CA ALA A 127 23.47 -7.32 -7.43
C ALA A 127 23.36 -7.63 -8.93
N SER A 128 23.92 -6.81 -9.81
CA SER A 128 24.12 -7.18 -11.21
C SER A 128 25.35 -6.48 -11.76
N GLY A 129 26.45 -7.21 -11.80
CA GLY A 129 27.62 -6.84 -12.59
C GLY A 129 27.23 -6.86 -14.07
N ASN A 130 26.77 -5.74 -14.60
CA ASN A 130 26.99 -5.36 -15.98
C ASN A 130 26.75 -3.85 -16.16
N ALA A 131 27.55 -3.03 -15.49
CA ALA A 131 27.80 -1.69 -15.98
C ALA A 131 28.56 -1.85 -17.30
N LYS A 132 27.83 -1.84 -18.42
CA LYS A 132 28.38 -1.56 -19.74
C LYS A 132 28.85 -0.10 -19.74
N SER A 133 29.97 0.17 -19.07
CA SER A 133 30.81 1.33 -19.30
C SER A 133 31.99 0.85 -20.15
N ALA A 134 31.71 0.56 -21.41
CA ALA A 134 32.73 0.46 -22.44
C ALA A 134 32.71 1.77 -23.22
N ASN A 135 33.23 2.82 -22.59
CA ASN A 135 33.75 3.97 -23.31
C ASN A 135 35.26 3.73 -23.47
N LYS A 136 35.73 3.65 -24.72
CA LYS A 136 37.14 3.42 -25.09
C LYS A 136 37.37 4.05 -26.47
N PRO A 137 38.60 4.50 -26.74
CA PRO A 137 39.35 5.57 -26.09
C PRO A 137 39.16 6.92 -26.81
#